data_AF-A0A7S2WK73-F1
#
_entry.id   AF-A0A7S2WK73-F1
#
_cell.length_a   1.000
_cell.length_b   1.000
_cell.length_c   1.000
_cell.angle_alpha   90.00
_cell.angle_beta   90.00
_cell.angle_gamma   90.00
#
_symmetry.space_group_name_H-M   'P 1'
#
loop_
_entity.id
_entity.type
_entity.pdbx_description
1 polymer ?
#
loop_
_entity_poly.entity_id
_entity_poly.type
_entity_poly.pdbx_seq_one_letter_code
_entity_poly.pdbx_strand_id
1 'polypeptide(L)'
;MGDDGSRDDGGSSQVIMFDASKRETHFSSNGFKRLHRRLRNNYKVVVNKDPLSKERLKEASLVVFGGPREKFSSAEFEIMKAYLHDGGSILFLLGEGGEEKYGTNINFLLEEYGISFNNDSVARTVYYKYLHPKEVLIGNGILNRGVVTSSRHISGGKKGDLKGQDKRKKPAILANKKAVAAGATKENGGLDFVYPYGSTLNVQKPAVAVLSSGYIAYPLNRP
;
A
#
# COMPACT_ATOMS: atom_id res chain seq x y z
N MET A 1 24.44 -43.75 22.19
CA MET A 1 24.63 -43.35 20.78
C MET A 1 23.25 -43.22 20.15
N GLY A 2 22.99 -42.09 19.49
CA GLY A 2 21.69 -41.67 18.94
C GLY A 2 21.00 -40.70 19.89
N ASP A 3 21.49 -39.46 20.05
CA ASP A 3 21.38 -38.33 19.11
C ASP A 3 19.91 -38.07 18.70
N ASP A 4 19.19 -37.39 19.61
CA ASP A 4 17.85 -36.86 19.38
C ASP A 4 18.01 -35.50 18.68
N GLY A 5 18.09 -35.56 17.35
CA GLY A 5 18.19 -34.40 16.48
C GLY A 5 16.90 -33.58 16.54
N SER A 6 16.90 -32.56 17.39
CA SER A 6 15.95 -31.46 17.36
C SER A 6 15.86 -30.92 15.93
N ARG A 7 14.66 -31.00 15.34
CA ARG A 7 14.34 -30.30 14.10
C ARG A 7 14.45 -28.80 14.35
N ASP A 8 15.56 -28.23 13.94
CA ASP A 8 15.77 -26.79 13.84
C ASP A 8 14.93 -26.30 12.65
N ASP A 9 13.68 -25.92 12.91
CA ASP A 9 12.79 -25.29 11.92
C ASP A 9 13.21 -23.82 11.75
N GLY A 10 14.38 -23.63 11.14
CA GLY A 10 15.01 -22.34 10.84
C GLY A 10 14.34 -21.59 9.69
N GLY A 11 13.01 -21.61 9.62
CA GLY A 11 12.25 -20.69 8.77
C GLY A 11 12.28 -19.31 9.41
N SER A 12 13.19 -18.43 8.96
CA SER A 12 13.25 -17.05 9.45
C SER A 12 11.90 -16.35 9.22
N SER A 13 11.06 -16.33 10.25
CA SER A 13 9.76 -15.66 10.22
C SER A 13 10.01 -14.19 9.88
N GLN A 14 9.68 -13.80 8.66
CA GLN A 14 9.84 -12.44 8.14
C GLN A 14 9.22 -11.45 9.14
N VAL A 15 10.02 -10.44 9.50
CA VAL A 15 9.68 -9.47 10.55
C VAL A 15 9.18 -8.18 9.91
N ILE A 16 7.94 -7.80 10.23
CA ILE A 16 7.37 -6.51 9.84
C ILE A 16 7.42 -5.58 11.05
N MET A 17 8.13 -4.48 10.89
CA MET A 17 8.27 -3.44 11.91
C MET A 17 7.33 -2.27 11.60
N PHE A 18 6.50 -1.88 12.57
CA PHE A 18 5.77 -0.61 12.52
C PHE A 18 6.55 0.41 13.34
N ASP A 19 6.90 1.54 12.74
CA ASP A 19 7.52 2.64 13.47
C ASP A 19 6.46 3.44 14.26
N ALA A 20 6.87 3.91 15.43
CA ALA A 20 6.12 4.81 16.30
C ALA A 20 7.04 5.92 16.87
N SER A 21 8.25 6.08 16.32
CA SER A 21 9.27 7.01 16.84
C SER A 21 9.01 8.46 16.41
N LYS A 22 8.29 8.68 15.30
CA LYS A 22 7.96 10.02 14.76
C LYS A 22 6.50 10.39 14.98
N ARG A 23 5.88 9.89 16.05
CA ARG A 23 4.46 10.12 16.40
C ARG A 23 3.49 9.72 15.30
N GLU A 24 3.72 8.56 14.69
CA GLU A 24 2.88 7.96 13.67
C GLU A 24 1.41 7.93 14.09
N THR A 25 0.55 8.40 13.21
CA THR A 25 -0.91 8.30 13.40
C THR A 25 -1.40 6.85 13.44
N HIS A 26 -0.74 5.95 12.71
CA HIS A 26 -1.12 4.56 12.54
C HIS A 26 0.07 3.61 12.77
N PHE A 27 -0.09 2.66 13.69
CA PHE A 27 0.86 1.58 13.96
C PHE A 27 0.09 0.34 14.47
N SER A 28 0.77 -0.75 14.80
CA SER A 28 0.13 -2.05 15.04
C SER A 28 -1.04 -2.03 16.05
N SER A 29 -0.97 -1.21 17.09
CA SER A 29 -2.00 -1.08 18.13
C SER A 29 -2.90 0.16 17.98
N ASN A 30 -2.59 1.11 17.09
CA ASN A 30 -3.40 2.30 16.83
C ASN A 30 -3.69 2.46 15.33
N GLY A 31 -4.96 2.54 14.94
CA GLY A 31 -5.37 2.62 13.52
C GLY A 31 -5.23 1.31 12.73
N PHE A 32 -4.11 0.57 12.85
CA PHE A 32 -3.85 -0.67 12.11
C PHE A 32 -4.17 -1.97 12.85
N LYS A 33 -5.02 -1.96 13.88
CA LYS A 33 -5.39 -3.16 14.67
C LYS A 33 -5.85 -4.35 13.80
N ARG A 34 -6.67 -4.10 12.76
CA ARG A 34 -7.16 -5.14 11.84
C ARG A 34 -6.06 -5.65 10.91
N LEU A 35 -5.18 -4.77 10.43
CA LEU A 35 -4.02 -5.13 9.61
C LEU A 35 -3.04 -5.96 10.42
N HIS A 36 -2.71 -5.52 11.64
CA HIS A 36 -1.88 -6.25 12.60
C HIS A 36 -2.40 -7.67 12.87
N ARG A 37 -3.71 -7.82 13.09
CA ARG A 37 -4.33 -9.14 13.28
C ARG A 37 -4.15 -10.05 12.05
N ARG A 38 -4.22 -9.50 10.83
CA ARG A 38 -4.02 -10.28 9.60
C ARG A 38 -2.55 -10.65 9.37
N LEU A 39 -1.63 -9.72 9.62
CA LEU A 39 -0.20 -9.93 9.40
C LEU A 39 0.39 -10.96 10.38
N ARG A 40 -0.03 -10.93 11.65
CA ARG A 40 0.47 -11.87 12.68
C ARG A 40 0.20 -13.35 12.41
N ASN A 41 -0.67 -13.68 11.45
CA ASN A 41 -0.91 -15.06 11.06
C ASN A 41 0.28 -15.68 10.33
N ASN A 42 1.05 -14.87 9.59
CA ASN A 42 2.14 -15.34 8.73
C ASN A 42 3.49 -14.65 9.02
N TYR A 43 3.49 -13.56 9.78
CA TYR A 43 4.65 -12.70 9.99
C TYR A 43 4.81 -12.36 11.48
N LYS A 44 6.07 -12.21 11.91
CA LYS A 44 6.36 -11.61 13.22
C LYS A 44 6.18 -10.10 13.09
N VAL A 45 5.31 -9.51 13.91
CA VAL A 45 5.07 -8.06 13.89
C VAL A 45 5.65 -7.41 15.14
N VAL A 46 6.49 -6.41 14.94
CA VAL A 46 7.15 -5.65 16.02
C VAL A 46 6.83 -4.16 15.89
N VAL A 47 7.00 -3.42 16.98
CA VAL A 47 6.84 -1.95 17.00
C VAL A 47 8.13 -1.33 17.48
N ASN A 48 8.66 -0.38 16.72
CA ASN A 48 9.77 0.45 17.15
C ASN A 48 9.24 1.73 17.81
N LYS A 49 9.71 2.03 19.02
CA LYS A 49 9.41 3.31 19.72
C LYS A 49 10.68 4.11 19.99
N ASP A 50 11.83 3.52 19.72
CA ASP A 50 13.13 4.10 19.98
C ASP A 50 13.57 4.89 18.73
N PRO A 51 14.53 5.82 18.87
CA PRO A 51 15.14 6.47 17.71
C PRO A 51 15.65 5.45 16.68
N LEU A 52 15.52 5.76 15.39
CA LEU A 52 15.92 4.86 14.32
C LEU A 52 17.43 4.57 14.41
N SER A 53 17.78 3.28 14.41
CA SER A 53 19.17 2.81 14.39
C SER A 53 19.35 1.74 13.31
N LYS A 54 20.57 1.61 12.78
CA LYS A 54 20.88 0.63 11.74
C LYS A 54 20.67 -0.81 12.23
N GLU A 55 20.99 -1.06 13.49
CA GLU A 55 20.84 -2.37 14.15
C GLU A 55 19.37 -2.75 14.23
N ARG A 56 18.50 -1.81 14.62
CA ARG A 56 17.06 -2.04 14.74
C ARG A 56 16.41 -2.31 13.40
N LEU A 57 16.74 -1.52 12.36
CA LEU A 57 16.16 -1.72 11.03
C LEU A 57 16.56 -3.07 10.42
N LYS A 58 17.80 -3.54 10.66
CA LYS A 58 18.29 -4.84 10.18
C LYS A 58 17.50 -6.04 10.69
N GLU A 59 16.80 -5.91 11.82
CA GLU A 59 15.94 -6.97 12.34
C GLU A 59 14.68 -7.18 11.48
N ALA A 60 14.29 -6.19 10.68
CA ALA A 60 13.04 -6.16 9.93
C ALA A 60 13.26 -6.35 8.42
N SER A 61 12.42 -7.16 7.79
CA SER A 61 12.37 -7.28 6.32
C SER A 61 11.54 -6.16 5.69
N LEU A 62 10.58 -5.60 6.44
CA LEU A 62 9.75 -4.46 6.05
C LEU A 62 9.56 -3.51 7.23
N VAL A 63 9.80 -2.22 7.01
CA VAL A 63 9.54 -1.14 7.97
C VAL A 63 8.38 -0.29 7.46
N VAL A 64 7.40 -0.02 8.31
CA VAL A 64 6.17 0.71 7.97
C VAL A 64 6.08 1.99 8.78
N PHE A 65 6.01 3.13 8.09
CA PHE A 65 5.77 4.45 8.66
C PHE A 65 4.34 4.90 8.36
N GLY A 66 3.46 4.76 9.36
CA GLY A 66 2.04 5.06 9.23
C GLY A 66 1.70 6.50 9.64
N GLY A 67 1.94 7.45 8.74
CA GLY A 67 1.63 8.85 8.96
C GLY A 67 2.55 9.50 10.00
N PRO A 68 3.88 9.54 9.77
CA PRO A 68 4.82 10.22 10.66
C PRO A 68 4.47 11.70 10.79
N ARG A 69 4.59 12.24 12.00
CA ARG A 69 4.20 13.63 12.35
C ARG A 69 5.35 14.47 12.91
N GLU A 70 6.56 13.99 12.75
CA GLU A 70 7.78 14.70 13.09
C GLU A 70 8.78 14.62 11.94
N LYS A 71 9.75 15.54 11.96
CA LYS A 71 10.81 15.56 10.97
C LYS A 71 11.88 14.51 11.28
N PHE A 72 12.45 13.97 10.22
CA PHE A 72 13.62 13.12 10.21
C PHE A 72 14.86 13.99 10.07
N SER A 73 15.91 13.63 10.80
CA SER A 73 17.24 14.19 10.69
C SER A 73 17.98 13.60 9.48
N SER A 74 19.04 14.28 9.03
CA SER A 74 19.90 13.75 7.98
C SER A 74 20.50 12.39 8.33
N ALA A 75 20.86 12.16 9.61
CA ALA A 75 21.36 10.87 10.07
C ALA A 75 20.33 9.74 9.92
N GLU A 76 19.06 10.01 10.19
CA GLU A 76 17.98 9.03 10.01
C GLU A 76 17.74 8.71 8.54
N PHE A 77 17.87 9.71 7.65
CA PHE A 77 17.82 9.46 6.21
C PHE A 77 18.97 8.57 5.73
N GLU A 78 20.20 8.81 6.20
CA GLU A 78 21.34 7.94 5.88
C GLU A 78 21.17 6.51 6.38
N ILE A 79 20.58 6.33 7.57
CA ILE A 79 20.23 5.01 8.11
C ILE A 79 19.20 4.30 7.21
N MET A 80 18.14 5.01 6.79
CA MET A 80 17.12 4.45 5.90
C MET A 80 17.67 4.09 4.52
N LYS A 81 18.53 4.95 3.94
CA LYS A 81 19.23 4.66 2.67
C LYS A 81 20.11 3.43 2.77
N ALA A 82 20.89 3.32 3.85
CA ALA A 82 21.72 2.13 4.09
C ALA A 82 20.86 0.87 4.24
N TYR A 83 19.73 0.95 4.94
CA TYR A 83 18.80 -0.16 5.07
C TYR A 83 18.20 -0.61 3.73
N LEU A 84 17.80 0.34 2.88
CA LEU A 84 17.31 0.05 1.52
C LEU A 84 18.40 -0.59 0.65
N HIS A 85 19.64 -0.09 0.73
CA HIS A 85 20.78 -0.65 0.01
C HIS A 85 21.11 -2.08 0.46
N ASP A 86 20.96 -2.36 1.76
CA ASP A 86 21.16 -3.69 2.34
C ASP A 86 20.01 -4.68 2.02
N GLY A 87 19.01 -4.27 1.21
CA GLY A 87 17.90 -5.11 0.74
C GLY A 87 16.63 -5.02 1.58
N GLY A 88 16.59 -4.12 2.56
CA GLY A 88 15.41 -3.81 3.35
C GLY A 88 14.30 -3.17 2.52
N SER A 89 13.05 -3.29 2.99
CA SER A 89 11.89 -2.66 2.35
C SER A 89 11.24 -1.62 3.26
N ILE A 90 10.83 -0.49 2.71
CA ILE A 90 10.12 0.56 3.46
C ILE A 90 8.76 0.84 2.82
N LEU A 91 7.74 1.00 3.67
CA LEU A 91 6.41 1.47 3.29
C LEU A 91 6.08 2.76 4.04
N PHE A 92 5.97 3.87 3.31
CA PHE A 92 5.43 5.13 3.81
C PHE A 92 3.95 5.27 3.45
N LEU A 93 3.14 5.67 4.43
CA LEU A 93 1.72 5.97 4.24
C LEU A 93 1.44 7.35 4.82
N LEU A 94 1.10 8.32 3.97
CA LEU A 94 0.52 9.60 4.39
C LEU A 94 -0.95 9.69 3.95
N GLY A 95 -1.68 10.59 4.58
CA GLY A 95 -3.04 10.95 4.18
C GLY A 95 -3.08 12.30 3.46
N GLU A 96 -4.29 12.82 3.33
CA GLU A 96 -4.58 14.12 2.73
C GLU A 96 -3.77 15.26 3.37
N GLY A 97 -3.51 16.29 2.57
CA GLY A 97 -2.66 17.41 2.95
C GLY A 97 -1.17 17.08 2.96
N GLY A 98 -0.81 15.83 2.64
CA GLY A 98 0.57 15.41 2.38
C GLY A 98 1.51 15.68 3.55
N GLU A 99 2.76 15.96 3.20
CA GLU A 99 3.83 16.23 4.14
C GLU A 99 3.56 17.49 4.98
N GLU A 100 2.97 18.53 4.39
CA GLU A 100 2.72 19.81 5.04
C GLU A 100 1.73 19.68 6.20
N LYS A 101 0.59 19.01 5.98
CA LYS A 101 -0.41 18.78 7.04
C LYS A 101 0.10 17.83 8.12
N TYR A 102 0.98 16.89 7.75
CA TYR A 102 1.59 15.97 8.71
C TYR A 102 2.76 16.59 9.47
N GLY A 103 3.36 17.68 8.98
CA GLY A 103 4.48 18.37 9.64
C GLY A 103 5.78 17.56 9.60
N THR A 104 5.96 16.72 8.58
CA THR A 104 7.17 15.88 8.40
C THR A 104 8.03 16.42 7.25
N ASN A 105 9.08 15.70 6.87
CA ASN A 105 10.00 16.04 5.78
C ASN A 105 10.41 14.79 4.96
N ILE A 106 9.54 13.79 4.86
CA ILE A 106 9.80 12.53 4.14
C ILE A 106 10.08 12.71 2.64
N ASN A 107 9.59 13.77 2.00
CA ASN A 107 9.78 14.01 0.57
C ASN A 107 11.27 14.22 0.26
N PHE A 108 12.04 14.73 1.22
CA PHE A 108 13.49 14.82 1.12
C PHE A 108 14.15 13.47 0.75
N LEU A 109 13.67 12.36 1.32
CA LEU A 109 14.13 11.02 0.97
C LEU A 109 13.47 10.51 -0.32
N LEU A 110 12.15 10.65 -0.43
CA LEU A 110 11.39 10.02 -1.50
C LEU A 110 11.71 10.59 -2.89
N GLU A 111 12.05 11.88 -2.97
CA GLU A 111 12.39 12.54 -4.23
C GLU A 111 13.63 11.93 -4.88
N GLU A 112 14.60 11.44 -4.08
CA GLU A 112 15.77 10.70 -4.58
C GLU A 112 15.38 9.40 -5.30
N TYR A 113 14.22 8.83 -4.93
CA TYR A 113 13.65 7.64 -5.57
C TYR A 113 12.57 7.97 -6.61
N GLY A 114 12.36 9.26 -6.92
CA GLY A 114 11.39 9.71 -7.91
C GLY A 114 9.94 9.72 -7.42
N ILE A 115 9.71 9.83 -6.11
CA ILE A 115 8.37 9.87 -5.50
C ILE A 115 8.24 11.14 -4.65
N SER A 116 7.09 11.80 -4.66
CA SER A 116 6.76 12.80 -3.63
C SER A 116 5.27 12.84 -3.32
N PHE A 117 4.92 13.10 -2.07
CA PHE A 117 3.54 13.32 -1.65
C PHE A 117 3.11 14.74 -1.98
N ASN A 118 1.93 14.87 -2.60
CA ASN A 118 1.30 16.16 -2.82
C ASN A 118 0.54 16.62 -1.57
N ASN A 119 0.44 17.94 -1.39
CA ASN A 119 -0.34 18.57 -0.32
C ASN A 119 -1.81 18.78 -0.74
N ASP A 120 -2.42 17.73 -1.29
CA ASP A 120 -3.78 17.75 -1.82
C ASP A 120 -4.70 16.74 -1.09
N SER A 121 -5.93 16.61 -1.58
CA SER A 121 -6.92 15.68 -1.03
C SER A 121 -7.74 15.10 -2.16
N VAL A 122 -7.81 13.78 -2.22
CA VAL A 122 -8.62 13.07 -3.22
C VAL A 122 -10.08 13.10 -2.79
N ALA A 123 -10.94 13.63 -3.65
CA ALA A 123 -12.37 13.69 -3.44
C ALA A 123 -13.12 13.08 -4.62
N ARG A 124 -14.27 12.46 -4.37
CA ARG A 124 -15.13 11.96 -5.43
C ARG A 124 -15.80 13.13 -6.18
N THR A 125 -16.00 12.94 -7.47
CA THR A 125 -16.72 13.89 -8.32
C THR A 125 -18.24 13.65 -8.33
N VAL A 126 -18.67 12.45 -7.95
CA VAL A 126 -20.08 12.04 -7.92
C VAL A 126 -20.36 11.30 -6.62
N TYR A 127 -21.55 11.50 -6.06
CA TYR A 127 -22.00 10.73 -4.89
C TYR A 127 -22.12 9.25 -5.22
N TYR A 128 -21.44 8.39 -4.44
CA TYR A 128 -21.58 6.95 -4.54
C TYR A 128 -21.22 6.25 -3.24
N LYS A 129 -22.17 5.48 -2.68
CA LYS A 129 -22.07 4.52 -1.55
C LYS A 129 -21.62 5.07 -0.19
N TYR A 130 -20.58 5.88 -0.13
CA TYR A 130 -20.01 6.44 1.10
C TYR A 130 -20.64 7.80 1.40
N LEU A 131 -20.62 8.25 2.65
CA LEU A 131 -21.21 9.54 3.00
C LEU A 131 -20.21 10.67 2.75
N HIS A 132 -18.95 10.49 3.15
CA HIS A 132 -17.97 11.56 3.07
C HIS A 132 -17.37 11.69 1.65
N PRO A 133 -17.23 12.90 1.08
CA PRO A 133 -16.66 13.09 -0.27
C PRO A 133 -15.25 12.54 -0.45
N LYS A 134 -14.47 12.47 0.64
CA LYS A 134 -13.09 11.96 0.66
C LYS A 134 -13.00 10.45 0.92
N GLU A 135 -14.12 9.75 1.04
CA GLU A 135 -14.18 8.28 1.05
C GLU A 135 -14.44 7.81 -0.38
N VAL A 136 -13.39 7.82 -1.20
CA VAL A 136 -13.52 7.62 -2.64
C VAL A 136 -13.46 6.14 -2.99
N LEU A 137 -14.49 5.61 -3.64
CA LEU A 137 -14.45 4.28 -4.24
C LEU A 137 -13.77 4.37 -5.61
N ILE A 138 -12.74 3.56 -5.82
CA ILE A 138 -11.97 3.50 -7.07
C ILE A 138 -12.14 2.10 -7.67
N GLY A 139 -12.72 2.02 -8.86
CA GLY A 139 -12.91 0.76 -9.61
C GLY A 139 -11.98 0.60 -10.82
N ASN A 140 -11.27 1.66 -11.20
CA ASN A 140 -10.45 1.70 -12.41
C ASN A 140 -9.03 2.25 -12.16
N GLY A 141 -8.54 2.10 -10.93
CA GLY A 141 -7.29 2.68 -10.46
C GLY A 141 -6.09 1.75 -10.54
N ILE A 142 -6.15 0.60 -11.24
CA ILE A 142 -5.01 -0.33 -11.30
C ILE A 142 -4.12 0.03 -12.49
N LEU A 143 -2.93 0.58 -12.24
CA LEU A 143 -1.96 0.92 -13.30
C LEU A 143 -1.07 -0.27 -13.67
N ASN A 144 -0.78 -1.16 -12.71
CA ASN A 144 0.05 -2.35 -12.93
C ASN A 144 -0.76 -3.64 -12.70
N ARG A 145 -0.87 -4.47 -13.75
CA ARG A 145 -1.61 -5.75 -13.71
C ARG A 145 -1.05 -6.74 -12.68
N GLY A 146 0.23 -6.61 -12.29
CA GLY A 146 0.85 -7.39 -11.23
C GLY A 146 0.07 -7.32 -9.92
N VAL A 147 -0.56 -6.18 -9.60
CA VAL A 147 -1.40 -6.02 -8.40
C VAL A 147 -2.60 -6.97 -8.42
N VAL A 148 -3.30 -7.05 -9.56
CA VAL A 148 -4.47 -7.93 -9.72
C VAL A 148 -4.04 -9.40 -9.70
N THR A 149 -2.94 -9.74 -10.35
CA THR A 149 -2.38 -11.10 -10.34
C THR A 149 -2.04 -11.54 -8.92
N SER A 150 -1.30 -10.73 -8.16
CA SER A 150 -0.94 -11.03 -6.76
C SER A 150 -2.16 -11.11 -5.85
N SER A 151 -3.15 -10.24 -6.03
CA SER A 151 -4.40 -10.29 -5.26
C SER A 151 -5.14 -11.62 -5.43
N ARG A 152 -5.20 -12.17 -6.65
CA ARG A 152 -5.80 -13.48 -6.94
C ARG A 152 -5.05 -14.63 -6.29
N HIS A 153 -3.72 -14.57 -6.25
CA HIS A 153 -2.90 -15.57 -5.58
C HIS A 153 -3.17 -15.59 -4.06
N ILE A 154 -3.25 -14.42 -3.42
CA ILE A 154 -3.51 -14.30 -1.98
C ILE A 154 -4.92 -14.77 -1.61
N SER A 155 -5.90 -14.54 -2.48
CA SER A 155 -7.30 -14.94 -2.26
C SER A 155 -7.59 -16.41 -2.63
N GLY A 156 -6.58 -17.21 -3.00
CA GLY A 156 -6.74 -18.63 -3.34
C GLY A 156 -7.40 -18.85 -4.71
N GLY A 157 -7.47 -17.84 -5.57
CA GLY A 157 -8.01 -17.95 -6.92
C GLY A 157 -7.11 -18.78 -7.82
N LYS A 158 -7.62 -19.90 -8.36
CA LYS A 158 -6.93 -20.70 -9.39
C LYS A 158 -6.56 -19.81 -10.59
N LYS A 159 -5.37 -20.03 -11.16
CA LYS A 159 -4.94 -19.49 -12.47
C LYS A 159 -5.98 -19.90 -13.53
N GLY A 160 -6.90 -19.00 -13.86
CA GLY A 160 -7.66 -19.10 -15.11
C GLY A 160 -6.75 -18.66 -16.24
N ASP A 161 -6.37 -19.58 -17.11
CA ASP A 161 -5.54 -19.33 -18.28
C ASP A 161 -6.06 -18.13 -19.09
N LEU A 162 -5.17 -17.21 -19.39
CA LEU A 162 -5.32 -16.23 -20.46
C LEU A 162 -5.18 -16.95 -21.80
N LYS A 163 -6.16 -17.77 -22.19
CA LYS A 163 -6.33 -18.21 -23.59
C LYS A 163 -7.50 -17.45 -24.21
N GLY A 164 -7.23 -16.89 -25.38
CA GLY A 164 -8.09 -15.96 -26.11
C GLY A 164 -9.54 -16.42 -26.17
N GLN A 165 -10.46 -15.52 -25.83
CA GLN A 165 -11.87 -15.78 -26.04
C GLN A 165 -12.26 -15.35 -27.45
N ASP A 166 -12.39 -16.40 -28.25
CA ASP A 166 -13.10 -16.45 -29.50
C ASP A 166 -14.51 -15.85 -29.39
N LYS A 167 -14.96 -15.27 -30.51
CA LYS A 167 -16.25 -14.62 -30.65
C LYS A 167 -17.36 -15.66 -30.59
N ARG A 168 -18.50 -15.25 -30.01
CA ARG A 168 -19.86 -15.87 -30.07
C ARG A 168 -20.25 -16.67 -28.83
N LYS A 169 -21.03 -16.03 -27.95
CA LYS A 169 -22.37 -16.49 -27.54
C LYS A 169 -23.11 -15.32 -26.87
N LYS A 170 -24.32 -15.05 -27.38
CA LYS A 170 -25.26 -14.01 -26.93
C LYS A 170 -25.97 -14.42 -25.62
N PRO A 171 -26.63 -13.46 -24.92
CA PRO A 171 -26.74 -13.47 -23.47
C PRO A 171 -28.06 -14.06 -22.95
N ALA A 172 -28.01 -14.72 -21.79
CA ALA A 172 -29.19 -14.95 -20.95
C ALA A 172 -29.27 -13.84 -19.90
N ILE A 173 -30.39 -13.13 -19.92
CA ILE A 173 -30.77 -12.02 -19.05
C ILE A 173 -31.37 -12.60 -17.75
N LEU A 174 -31.23 -11.85 -16.64
CA LEU A 174 -31.71 -12.08 -15.26
C LEU A 174 -30.79 -13.00 -14.42
N ALA A 175 -30.12 -12.60 -13.33
CA ALA A 175 -30.36 -11.49 -12.41
C ALA A 175 -29.07 -11.07 -11.67
N ASN A 176 -28.66 -9.80 -11.83
CA ASN A 176 -28.31 -8.93 -10.69
C ASN A 176 -28.17 -7.47 -11.18
N LYS A 177 -29.25 -6.70 -11.00
CA LYS A 177 -29.27 -5.24 -11.17
C LYS A 177 -28.43 -4.59 -10.06
N LYS A 178 -27.12 -4.44 -10.26
CA LYS A 178 -26.29 -3.41 -9.60
C LYS A 178 -24.96 -3.12 -10.34
N ALA A 179 -24.93 -3.36 -11.65
CA ALA A 179 -23.80 -3.05 -12.53
C ALA A 179 -24.08 -1.86 -13.47
N VAL A 180 -25.06 -1.02 -13.17
CA VAL A 180 -25.42 0.14 -14.00
C VAL A 180 -24.75 1.40 -13.43
N ALA A 181 -23.43 1.36 -13.43
CA ALA A 181 -22.49 2.50 -13.38
C ALA A 181 -21.04 2.08 -13.69
N ALA A 182 -20.79 0.80 -14.04
CA ALA A 182 -19.48 0.29 -14.43
C ALA A 182 -19.37 0.18 -15.95
N GLY A 183 -19.66 1.29 -16.63
CA GLY A 183 -19.45 1.45 -18.06
C GLY A 183 -18.15 2.20 -18.32
N ALA A 184 -17.00 1.57 -18.05
CA ALA A 184 -15.70 2.00 -18.57
C ALA A 184 -14.79 0.78 -18.63
N THR A 185 -14.54 0.33 -19.86
CA THR A 185 -13.38 -0.40 -20.41
C THR A 185 -12.58 -1.35 -19.50
N LYS A 186 -12.26 -2.53 -20.05
CA LYS A 186 -11.33 -3.55 -19.51
C LYS A 186 -9.88 -3.04 -19.29
N GLU A 187 -9.65 -1.73 -19.31
CA GLU A 187 -8.36 -1.09 -19.11
C GLU A 187 -8.34 -0.53 -17.68
N ASN A 188 -7.40 -1.00 -16.86
CA ASN A 188 -7.17 -0.59 -15.47
C ASN A 188 -8.22 -1.00 -14.42
N GLY A 189 -9.13 -1.92 -14.76
CA GLY A 189 -10.06 -2.56 -13.81
C GLY A 189 -9.56 -3.88 -13.21
N GLY A 190 -10.37 -4.52 -12.38
CA GLY A 190 -10.14 -5.88 -11.85
C GLY A 190 -9.94 -5.97 -10.34
N LEU A 191 -9.87 -4.84 -9.64
CA LEU A 191 -9.96 -4.76 -8.19
C LEU A 191 -10.54 -3.39 -7.79
N ASP A 192 -11.60 -3.43 -7.01
CA ASP A 192 -12.22 -2.22 -6.46
C ASP A 192 -11.67 -1.97 -5.04
N PHE A 193 -11.34 -0.72 -4.73
CA PHE A 193 -10.86 -0.34 -3.40
C PHE A 193 -11.38 1.04 -2.99
N VAL A 194 -11.36 1.30 -1.69
CA VAL A 194 -11.70 2.61 -1.13
C VAL A 194 -10.41 3.31 -0.76
N TYR A 195 -10.28 4.57 -1.16
CA TYR A 195 -9.16 5.45 -0.84
C TYR A 195 -9.64 6.61 0.04
N PRO A 196 -9.68 6.42 1.37
CA PRO A 196 -10.24 7.40 2.28
C PRO A 196 -9.20 8.44 2.71
N TYR A 197 -9.54 9.73 2.63
CA TYR A 197 -8.74 10.85 3.14
C TYR A 197 -7.26 10.80 2.71
N GLY A 198 -7.01 10.46 1.44
CA GLY A 198 -5.65 10.35 0.91
C GLY A 198 -5.25 11.53 0.04
N SER A 199 -3.96 11.66 -0.19
CA SER A 199 -3.33 12.60 -1.13
C SER A 199 -2.85 11.85 -2.38
N THR A 200 -2.51 12.59 -3.43
CA THR A 200 -1.87 11.99 -4.60
C THR A 200 -0.36 12.01 -4.49
N LEU A 201 0.29 11.26 -5.38
CA LEU A 201 1.74 11.23 -5.51
C LEU A 201 2.19 11.85 -6.84
N ASN A 202 3.35 12.49 -6.84
CA ASN A 202 4.14 12.64 -8.05
C ASN A 202 5.08 11.43 -8.15
N VAL A 203 5.10 10.79 -9.31
CA VAL A 203 5.92 9.61 -9.55
C VAL A 203 6.63 9.77 -10.89
N GLN A 204 7.96 9.67 -10.86
CA GLN A 204 8.84 9.71 -12.02
C GLN A 204 9.88 8.60 -11.92
N LYS A 205 10.57 8.30 -13.03
CA LYS A 205 11.66 7.32 -13.01
C LYS A 205 12.70 7.73 -11.95
N PRO A 206 13.23 6.78 -11.17
CA PRO A 206 13.14 5.33 -11.35
C PRO A 206 11.87 4.66 -10.80
N ALA A 207 11.02 5.37 -10.05
CA ALA A 207 9.79 4.82 -9.50
C ALA A 207 8.72 4.51 -10.54
N VAL A 208 7.78 3.65 -10.15
CA VAL A 208 6.67 3.18 -10.98
C VAL A 208 5.37 3.29 -10.21
N ALA A 209 4.40 4.02 -10.76
CA ALA A 209 3.06 4.11 -10.19
C ALA A 209 2.28 2.80 -10.41
N VAL A 210 1.66 2.28 -9.35
CA VAL A 210 0.92 1.00 -9.38
C VAL A 210 -0.58 1.15 -9.20
N LEU A 211 -1.01 2.23 -8.53
CA LEU A 211 -2.39 2.61 -8.32
C LEU A 211 -2.62 4.04 -8.81
N SER A 212 -3.87 4.41 -9.05
CA SER A 212 -4.29 5.79 -9.35
C SER A 212 -5.65 6.13 -8.75
N SER A 213 -5.96 7.42 -8.67
CA SER A 213 -7.25 7.97 -8.25
C SER A 213 -8.43 7.60 -9.18
N GLY A 214 -8.15 7.10 -10.39
CA GLY A 214 -9.17 6.74 -11.38
C GLY A 214 -9.89 7.96 -11.99
N TYR A 215 -10.94 7.71 -12.79
CA TYR A 215 -11.61 8.78 -13.54
C TYR A 215 -12.79 9.42 -12.79
N ILE A 216 -13.23 8.82 -11.68
CA ILE A 216 -14.35 9.30 -10.85
C ILE A 216 -13.91 10.13 -9.63
N ALA A 217 -12.61 10.34 -9.47
CA ALA A 217 -12.02 11.14 -8.40
C ALA A 217 -11.39 12.41 -8.94
N TYR A 218 -11.27 13.43 -8.09
CA TYR A 218 -10.48 14.62 -8.34
C TYR A 218 -9.30 14.67 -7.35
N PRO A 219 -8.07 14.92 -7.82
CA PRO A 219 -7.68 15.04 -9.24
C PRO A 219 -7.77 13.69 -9.97
N LEU A 220 -8.11 13.72 -11.27
CA LEU A 220 -8.35 12.51 -12.07
C LEU A 220 -7.03 11.83 -12.47
N ASN A 221 -7.02 10.49 -12.46
CA ASN A 221 -5.93 9.64 -12.96
C ASN A 221 -4.53 10.01 -12.45
N ARG A 222 -4.44 10.49 -11.20
CA ARG A 222 -3.16 10.75 -10.52
C ARG A 222 -2.72 9.50 -9.74
N PRO A 223 -1.40 9.21 -9.67
CA PRO A 223 -0.87 8.21 -8.76
C PRO A 223 -1.31 8.42 -7.31
#